data_AF-A0A4U6V753-F1
#
_entry.id   AF-A0A4U6V753-F1
#
_cell.length_a   1.000
_cell.length_b   1.000
_cell.length_c   1.000
_cell.angle_alpha   90.00
_cell.angle_beta   90.00
_cell.angle_gamma   90.00
#
_symmetry.space_group_name_H-M   'P 1'
#
loop_
_entity.id
_entity.type
_entity.pdbx_description
1 polymer ?
#
loop_
_entity_poly.entity_id
_entity_poly.type
_entity_poly.pdbx_seq_one_letter_code
_entity_poly.pdbx_strand_id
1 'polypeptide(L)'
;MVEPEIAFANLQDDMNCAEKYVQYLCQWLLDHCEEDIDFISKKYERNSRHNQTAIDRLKLVSSTPFERISYTMAVDILKNVEGHEFQNKVEWGIDLASEHERYLTEVIYKKPVIVYNYPKEIKAFYMRLNDDQKTVAAMDVLAPQVGELTGGSQRSI
;
A
#
# COMPACT_ATOMS: atom_id res chain seq x y z
N MET A 1 12.70 1.53 -11.32
CA MET A 1 12.62 2.07 -9.94
C MET A 1 12.67 3.57 -10.04
N VAL A 2 11.80 4.29 -9.31
CA VAL A 2 11.84 5.75 -9.16
C VAL A 2 11.97 5.99 -7.65
N GLU A 3 13.07 6.61 -7.22
CA GLU A 3 13.53 6.57 -5.83
C GLU A 3 13.84 8.00 -5.32
N PRO A 4 12.81 8.79 -4.98
CA PRO A 4 13.03 10.14 -4.46
C PRO A 4 13.58 10.09 -3.02
N GLU A 5 14.42 11.06 -2.67
CA GLU A 5 14.92 11.30 -1.31
C GLU A 5 14.68 12.75 -0.92
N ILE A 6 14.21 12.98 0.31
CA ILE A 6 13.77 14.30 0.77
C ILE A 6 14.52 14.65 2.06
N ALA A 7 15.41 15.64 1.98
CA ALA A 7 16.09 16.16 3.17
C ALA A 7 15.08 16.87 4.10
N PHE A 8 15.33 16.78 5.41
CA PHE A 8 14.48 17.35 6.47
C PHE A 8 13.06 16.79 6.55
N ALA A 9 12.80 15.65 5.89
CA ALA A 9 11.53 14.93 5.96
C ALA A 9 11.55 13.85 7.07
N ASN A 10 10.42 13.66 7.72
CA ASN A 10 10.17 12.50 8.58
C ASN A 10 9.26 11.47 7.86
N LEU A 11 8.91 10.38 8.53
CA LEU A 11 8.04 9.35 7.95
C LEU A 11 6.66 9.87 7.52
N GLN A 12 6.09 10.84 8.23
CA GLN A 12 4.81 11.43 7.86
C GLN A 12 4.93 12.21 6.54
N ASP A 13 6.04 12.91 6.32
CA ASP A 13 6.33 13.61 5.07
C ASP A 13 6.55 12.63 3.91
N ASP A 14 7.25 11.52 4.17
CA ASP A 14 7.45 10.43 3.20
C ASP A 14 6.11 9.82 2.76
N MET A 15 5.25 9.43 3.70
CA MET A 15 3.90 8.93 3.41
C MET A 15 3.05 9.96 2.64
N ASN A 16 3.13 11.25 3.00
CA ASN A 16 2.43 12.32 2.28
C ASN A 16 2.93 12.46 0.83
N CYS A 17 4.25 12.33 0.62
CA CYS A 17 4.84 12.40 -0.71
C CYS A 17 4.40 11.20 -1.57
N ALA A 18 4.51 9.99 -1.03
CA ALA A 18 4.12 8.77 -1.73
C ALA A 18 2.63 8.77 -2.12
N GLU A 19 1.74 9.16 -1.19
CA GLU A 19 0.30 9.26 -1.47
C GLU A 19 0.02 10.26 -2.62
N LYS A 20 0.55 11.48 -2.51
CA LYS A 20 0.35 12.52 -3.54
C LYS A 20 0.94 12.13 -4.89
N TYR A 21 2.10 11.47 -4.89
CA TYR A 21 2.76 11.02 -6.10
C TYR A 21 1.92 9.97 -6.84
N VAL A 22 1.43 8.96 -6.12
CA VAL A 22 0.57 7.92 -6.70
C VAL A 22 -0.75 8.51 -7.18
N GLN A 23 -1.41 9.34 -6.38
CA GLN A 23 -2.65 10.02 -6.77
C GLN A 23 -2.48 10.85 -8.03
N TYR A 24 -1.39 11.64 -8.11
CA TYR A 24 -1.08 12.45 -9.27
C TYR A 24 -0.88 11.61 -10.53
N LEU A 25 -0.10 10.52 -10.46
CA LEU A 25 0.11 9.65 -11.62
C LEU A 25 -1.18 8.99 -12.09
N CYS A 26 -2.01 8.50 -11.17
CA CYS A 26 -3.30 7.92 -11.51
C CYS A 26 -4.23 8.93 -12.18
N GLN A 27 -4.29 10.17 -11.66
CA GLN A 27 -5.08 11.23 -12.27
C GLN A 27 -4.53 11.62 -13.65
N TRP A 28 -3.21 11.74 -13.78
CA TRP A 28 -2.56 12.09 -15.04
C TRP A 28 -2.87 11.05 -16.13
N LEU A 29 -2.85 9.76 -15.79
CA LEU A 29 -3.24 8.69 -16.70
C LEU A 29 -4.71 8.78 -17.13
N LEU A 30 -5.62 9.12 -16.21
CA LEU A 30 -7.03 9.34 -16.53
C LEU A 30 -7.21 10.54 -17.48
N ASP A 31 -6.46 11.62 -17.26
CA ASP A 31 -6.59 12.84 -18.05
C ASP A 31 -5.99 12.72 -19.46
N HIS A 32 -4.97 11.87 -19.65
CA HIS A 32 -4.16 11.84 -20.88
C HIS A 32 -4.20 10.51 -21.63
N CYS A 33 -4.62 9.41 -21.00
CA CYS A 33 -4.51 8.06 -21.54
C CYS A 33 -5.79 7.22 -21.40
N GLU A 34 -6.95 7.83 -21.15
CA GLU A 34 -8.21 7.09 -20.91
C GLU A 34 -8.56 6.13 -22.05
N GLU A 35 -8.43 6.56 -23.32
CA GLU A 35 -8.73 5.73 -24.48
C GLU A 35 -7.86 4.47 -24.56
N ASP A 36 -6.55 4.61 -24.34
CA ASP A 36 -5.60 3.50 -24.33
C ASP A 36 -5.88 2.55 -23.16
N ILE A 37 -6.16 3.11 -21.97
CA ILE A 37 -6.51 2.32 -20.78
C ILE A 37 -7.80 1.55 -21.01
N ASP A 38 -8.84 2.17 -21.59
CA ASP A 38 -10.10 1.51 -21.92
C ASP A 38 -9.89 0.36 -22.92
N PHE A 39 -9.09 0.59 -23.96
CA PHE A 39 -8.75 -0.44 -24.94
C PHE A 39 -8.02 -1.63 -24.30
N ILE A 40 -7.01 -1.37 -23.46
CA ILE A 40 -6.26 -2.40 -22.74
C ILE A 40 -7.19 -3.13 -21.77
N SER A 41 -7.98 -2.41 -20.98
CA SER A 41 -8.91 -2.97 -20.00
C SER A 41 -9.90 -3.92 -20.68
N LYS A 42 -10.52 -3.51 -21.80
CA LYS A 42 -11.43 -4.37 -22.57
C LYS A 42 -10.75 -5.64 -23.10
N LYS A 43 -9.45 -5.62 -23.39
CA LYS A 43 -8.73 -6.80 -23.88
C LYS A 43 -8.41 -7.79 -22.76
N TYR A 44 -7.93 -7.31 -21.61
CA TYR A 44 -7.45 -8.14 -20.52
C TYR A 44 -8.52 -8.48 -19.47
N GLU A 45 -9.54 -7.64 -19.32
CA GLU A 45 -10.60 -7.82 -18.31
C GLU A 45 -11.82 -8.59 -18.84
N ARG A 46 -11.86 -8.92 -20.14
CA ARG A 46 -12.95 -9.72 -20.77
C ARG A 46 -13.24 -11.07 -20.09
N ASN A 47 -12.25 -11.66 -19.43
CA ASN A 47 -12.37 -12.92 -18.69
C ASN A 47 -12.06 -12.76 -17.19
N SER A 48 -11.94 -11.51 -16.72
CA SER A 48 -11.57 -11.26 -15.33
C SER A 48 -12.79 -11.45 -14.42
N ARG A 49 -12.61 -12.14 -13.31
CA ARG A 49 -13.65 -12.32 -12.27
C ARG A 49 -13.83 -11.07 -11.40
N HIS A 50 -13.15 -9.98 -11.75
CA HIS A 50 -13.15 -8.74 -10.98
C HIS A 50 -14.29 -7.83 -11.42
N ASN A 51 -15.09 -7.37 -10.46
CA ASN A 51 -16.23 -6.48 -10.70
C ASN A 51 -15.83 -5.02 -11.00
N GLN A 52 -14.54 -4.70 -11.03
CA GLN A 52 -14.03 -3.33 -11.12
C GLN A 52 -13.02 -3.22 -12.27
N THR A 53 -13.20 -2.23 -13.14
CA THR A 53 -12.32 -1.99 -14.29
C THR A 53 -11.01 -1.30 -13.87
N ALA A 54 -10.00 -1.29 -14.74
CA ALA A 54 -8.76 -0.54 -14.48
C ALA A 54 -9.04 0.96 -14.32
N ILE A 55 -9.97 1.50 -15.10
CA ILE A 55 -10.40 2.90 -14.99
C ILE A 55 -11.02 3.17 -13.61
N ASP A 56 -11.88 2.28 -13.13
CA ASP A 56 -12.48 2.43 -11.79
C ASP A 56 -11.43 2.35 -10.69
N ARG A 57 -10.41 1.50 -10.84
CA ARG A 57 -9.27 1.44 -9.89
C ARG A 57 -8.44 2.72 -9.91
N LEU A 58 -8.12 3.25 -11.10
CA LEU A 58 -7.42 4.52 -11.23
C LEU A 58 -8.21 5.68 -10.60
N LYS A 59 -9.53 5.72 -10.81
CA LYS A 59 -10.43 6.72 -10.18
C LYS A 59 -10.47 6.58 -8.67
N LEU A 60 -10.55 5.34 -8.15
CA LEU A 60 -10.50 5.07 -6.72
C LEU A 60 -9.19 5.58 -6.10
N VAL A 61 -8.05 5.21 -6.68
CA VAL A 61 -6.72 5.57 -6.17
C VAL A 61 -6.47 7.08 -6.26
N SER A 62 -6.80 7.72 -7.38
CA SER A 62 -6.55 9.17 -7.58
C SER A 62 -7.38 10.08 -6.66
N SER A 63 -8.59 9.68 -6.29
CA SER A 63 -9.54 10.55 -5.59
C SER A 63 -9.72 10.25 -4.10
N THR A 64 -9.20 9.13 -3.61
CA THR A 64 -9.43 8.69 -2.23
C THR A 64 -8.19 8.94 -1.36
N PRO A 65 -8.34 9.61 -0.20
CA PRO A 65 -7.29 9.65 0.81
C PRO A 65 -6.93 8.25 1.30
N PHE A 66 -5.63 7.94 1.37
CA PHE A 66 -5.19 6.60 1.73
C PHE A 66 -5.43 6.35 3.21
N GLU A 67 -5.90 5.15 3.57
CA GLU A 67 -5.94 4.77 4.98
C GLU A 67 -4.51 4.68 5.52
N ARG A 68 -4.27 5.04 6.78
CA ARG A 68 -2.96 4.87 7.41
C ARG A 68 -3.08 4.07 8.67
N ILE A 69 -2.45 2.90 8.70
CA ILE A 69 -2.48 2.00 9.86
C ILE A 69 -1.06 1.56 10.22
N SER A 70 -0.81 1.37 11.52
CA SER A 70 0.46 0.76 11.90
C SER A 70 0.47 -0.73 11.51
N TYR A 71 1.65 -1.30 11.29
CA TYR A 71 1.82 -2.74 11.08
C TYR A 71 1.19 -3.55 12.22
N THR A 72 1.35 -3.09 13.47
CA THR A 72 0.76 -3.74 14.64
C THR A 72 -0.77 -3.80 14.55
N MET A 73 -1.40 -2.72 14.11
CA MET A 73 -2.85 -2.67 13.90
C MET A 73 -3.28 -3.51 12.69
N ALA A 74 -2.48 -3.53 11.61
CA ALA A 74 -2.74 -4.39 10.45
C ALA A 74 -2.78 -5.87 10.84
N VAL A 75 -1.78 -6.34 11.60
CA VAL A 75 -1.72 -7.71 12.13
C VAL A 75 -2.91 -8.00 13.04
N ASP A 76 -3.27 -7.09 13.95
CA ASP A 76 -4.40 -7.28 14.86
C ASP A 76 -5.72 -7.41 14.09
N ILE A 77 -5.97 -6.54 13.10
CA ILE A 77 -7.16 -6.62 12.24
C ILE A 77 -7.21 -7.97 11.53
N LEU A 78 -6.12 -8.38 10.87
CA LEU A 78 -6.06 -9.60 10.09
C LEU A 78 -6.24 -10.85 10.96
N LYS A 79 -5.69 -10.88 12.17
CA LYS A 79 -5.87 -12.00 13.11
C LYS A 79 -7.30 -12.16 13.62
N ASN A 80 -8.06 -11.07 13.67
CA ASN A 80 -9.44 -11.05 14.16
C ASN A 80 -10.49 -11.19 13.03
N VAL A 81 -10.07 -11.50 11.80
CA VAL A 81 -11.00 -11.78 10.71
C VAL A 81 -11.71 -13.11 10.93
N GLU A 82 -13.03 -13.07 11.08
CA GLU A 82 -13.87 -14.27 11.17
C GLU A 82 -14.31 -14.76 9.78
N GLY A 83 -14.35 -16.08 9.58
CA GLY A 83 -14.85 -16.69 8.35
C GLY A 83 -13.92 -16.61 7.13
N HIS A 84 -12.66 -16.22 7.33
CA HIS A 84 -11.62 -16.27 6.31
C HIS A 84 -10.35 -16.89 6.89
N GLU A 85 -9.76 -17.84 6.16
CA GLU A 85 -8.51 -18.49 6.53
C GLU A 85 -7.42 -18.06 5.54
N PHE A 86 -6.39 -17.38 6.03
CA PHE A 86 -5.23 -16.97 5.23
C PHE A 86 -4.29 -18.15 5.01
N GLN A 87 -3.70 -18.23 3.81
CA GLN A 87 -2.74 -19.30 3.49
C GLN A 87 -1.41 -19.10 4.23
N ASN A 88 -0.98 -17.86 4.35
CA ASN A 88 0.20 -17.43 5.07
C ASN A 88 -0.18 -16.98 6.48
N LYS A 89 0.70 -17.31 7.44
CA LYS A 89 0.50 -17.00 8.86
C LYS A 89 0.45 -15.49 9.07
N VAL A 90 -0.56 -15.03 9.81
CA VAL A 90 -0.67 -13.65 10.29
C VAL A 90 -0.14 -13.58 11.73
N GLU A 91 1.06 -13.04 11.91
CA GLU A 91 1.69 -12.91 13.23
C GLU A 91 2.62 -11.70 13.27
N TRP A 92 2.72 -11.06 14.43
CA TRP A 92 3.62 -9.94 14.64
C TRP A 92 5.08 -10.40 14.54
N GLY A 93 5.87 -9.72 13.71
CA GLY A 93 7.25 -10.10 13.39
C GLY A 93 7.37 -10.92 12.10
N ILE A 94 6.27 -11.23 11.41
CA ILE A 94 6.26 -11.82 10.07
C ILE A 94 5.80 -10.75 9.08
N ASP A 95 6.46 -10.67 7.93
CA ASP A 95 6.08 -9.71 6.89
C ASP A 95 4.68 -10.03 6.33
N LEU A 96 3.95 -9.01 5.89
CA LEU A 96 2.62 -9.21 5.31
C LEU A 96 2.76 -9.87 3.94
N ALA A 97 2.04 -10.96 3.71
CA ALA A 97 1.97 -11.56 2.38
C ALA A 97 1.01 -10.76 1.49
N SER A 98 1.15 -10.89 0.16
CA SER A 98 0.28 -10.20 -0.81
C SER A 98 -1.22 -10.46 -0.57
N GLU A 99 -1.61 -11.64 -0.08
CA GLU A 99 -3.02 -11.90 0.27
C GLU A 99 -3.50 -11.05 1.45
N HIS A 100 -2.64 -10.78 2.43
CA HIS A 100 -2.92 -9.96 3.61
C HIS A 100 -3.10 -8.49 3.20
N GLU A 101 -2.16 -7.98 2.39
CA GLU A 101 -2.20 -6.63 1.84
C GLU A 101 -3.46 -6.38 1.01
N ARG A 102 -3.80 -7.34 0.14
CA ARG A 102 -5.01 -7.30 -0.67
C ARG A 102 -6.25 -7.40 0.19
N TYR A 103 -6.26 -8.20 1.26
CA TYR A 103 -7.41 -8.26 2.16
C TYR A 103 -7.67 -6.92 2.87
N LEU A 104 -6.61 -6.25 3.33
CA LEU A 104 -6.71 -4.91 3.92
C LEU A 104 -7.32 -3.91 2.92
N THR A 105 -6.83 -3.89 1.68
CA THR A 105 -7.25 -2.91 0.67
C THR A 105 -8.60 -3.24 0.01
N GLU A 106 -8.93 -4.51 -0.20
CA GLU A 106 -10.11 -4.95 -0.96
C GLU A 106 -11.32 -5.27 -0.06
N VAL A 107 -11.10 -5.76 1.17
CA VAL A 107 -12.17 -6.24 2.05
C VAL A 107 -12.39 -5.32 3.24
N ILE A 108 -11.33 -5.00 3.98
CA ILE A 108 -11.42 -4.18 5.21
C ILE A 108 -11.70 -2.72 4.88
N TYR A 109 -10.80 -2.08 4.12
CA TYR A 109 -10.86 -0.63 3.89
C TYR A 109 -11.50 -0.24 2.57
N LYS A 110 -11.47 -1.12 1.57
CA LYS A 110 -12.02 -0.88 0.21
C LYS A 110 -11.42 0.37 -0.46
N LYS A 111 -10.18 0.68 -0.14
CA LYS A 111 -9.39 1.81 -0.63
C LYS A 111 -7.90 1.52 -0.41
N PRO A 112 -6.97 2.31 -1.00
CA PRO A 112 -5.54 2.14 -0.75
C PRO A 112 -5.19 2.36 0.72
N VAL A 113 -4.17 1.66 1.20
CA VAL A 113 -3.74 1.65 2.60
C VAL A 113 -2.23 1.86 2.64
N ILE A 114 -1.76 2.73 3.52
CA ILE A 114 -0.35 2.83 3.91
C ILE A 114 -0.19 2.13 5.24
N VAL A 115 0.60 1.05 5.25
CA VAL A 115 0.98 0.37 6.49
C VAL A 115 2.32 0.94 6.93
N TYR A 116 2.46 1.31 8.20
CA TYR A 116 3.69 1.95 8.70
C TYR A 116 4.18 1.38 10.03
N ASN A 117 5.43 1.68 10.39
CA ASN A 117 6.10 1.21 11.62
C ASN A 117 6.22 -0.33 11.72
N TYR A 118 6.97 -0.92 10.78
CA TYR A 118 7.22 -2.37 10.74
C TYR A 118 8.26 -2.82 11.78
N PRO A 119 8.28 -4.11 12.19
CA PRO A 119 9.30 -4.66 13.08
C PRO A 119 10.70 -4.51 12.49
N LYS A 120 11.67 -4.11 13.31
CA LYS A 120 13.05 -3.86 12.86
C LYS A 120 13.73 -5.12 12.31
N GLU A 121 13.35 -6.30 12.81
CA GLU A 121 13.98 -7.58 12.48
C GLU A 121 13.70 -8.03 11.04
N ILE A 122 12.64 -7.51 10.42
CA ILE A 122 12.22 -7.89 9.05
C ILE A 122 12.42 -6.78 8.03
N LYS A 123 13.04 -5.66 8.43
CA LYS A 123 13.28 -4.52 7.55
C LYS A 123 14.78 -4.17 7.51
N ALA A 124 15.14 -3.31 6.56
CA ALA A 124 16.54 -3.01 6.28
C ALA A 124 17.21 -2.18 7.39
N PHE A 125 18.53 -2.35 7.54
CA PHE A 125 19.35 -1.72 8.59
C PHE A 125 19.37 -0.17 8.54
N TYR A 126 19.06 0.43 7.39
CA TYR A 126 19.10 1.88 7.19
C TYR A 126 17.83 2.60 7.66
N MET A 127 16.80 1.85 8.10
CA MET A 127 15.53 2.43 8.51
C MET A 127 15.65 2.94 9.95
N ARG A 128 15.19 4.16 10.21
CA ARG A 128 15.26 4.79 11.54
C ARG A 128 14.53 3.92 12.57
N LEU A 129 15.20 3.57 13.67
CA LEU A 129 14.59 2.90 14.81
C LEU A 129 13.61 3.86 15.52
N ASN A 130 12.39 3.39 15.78
CA ASN A 130 11.38 4.13 16.52
C ASN A 130 11.65 4.12 18.02
N ASP A 131 10.96 5.03 18.73
CA ASP A 131 11.16 5.24 20.16
C ASP A 131 10.74 4.01 21.00
N ASP A 132 9.89 3.13 20.44
CA ASP A 132 9.49 1.86 21.04
C ASP A 132 10.60 0.79 21.05
N GLN A 133 11.74 1.04 20.38
CA GLN A 133 12.89 0.16 20.22
C GLN A 133 12.61 -1.20 19.54
N LYS A 134 11.42 -1.35 18.95
CA LYS A 134 10.91 -2.59 18.33
C LYS A 134 10.61 -2.41 16.86
N THR A 135 10.13 -1.24 16.46
CA THR A 135 9.75 -0.94 15.08
C THR A 135 10.72 0.04 14.43
N VAL A 136 10.74 0.06 13.10
CA VAL A 136 11.43 1.07 12.30
C VAL A 136 10.42 1.93 11.57
N ALA A 137 10.79 3.18 11.30
CA ALA A 137 10.00 4.15 10.55
C ALA A 137 9.96 3.80 9.05
N ALA A 138 9.35 2.66 8.72
CA ALA A 138 9.06 2.18 7.37
C ALA A 138 7.60 2.42 7.03
N MET A 139 7.30 2.53 5.73
CA MET A 139 5.94 2.54 5.20
C MET A 139 5.87 1.80 3.87
N ASP A 140 4.76 1.10 3.65
CA ASP A 140 4.43 0.43 2.40
C ASP A 140 3.04 0.92 1.95
N VAL A 141 2.94 1.40 0.70
CA VAL A 141 1.70 1.82 0.04
C VAL A 141 1.10 0.62 -0.67
N LEU A 142 -0.09 0.21 -0.23
CA LEU A 142 -0.83 -0.94 -0.73
C LEU A 142 -2.00 -0.49 -1.61
N ALA A 143 -2.09 -1.05 -2.81
CA ALA A 143 -3.17 -0.79 -3.76
C ALA A 143 -4.00 -2.06 -4.02
N PRO A 144 -5.34 -1.94 -4.19
CA PRO A 144 -6.19 -3.07 -4.55
C PRO A 144 -5.69 -3.84 -5.78
N GLN A 145 -5.84 -5.16 -5.77
CA GLN A 145 -5.36 -6.14 -6.77
C GLN A 145 -3.85 -6.28 -6.93
N VAL A 146 -3.07 -5.23 -6.64
CA VAL A 146 -1.62 -5.21 -6.83
C VAL A 146 -0.89 -5.67 -5.56
N GLY A 147 -1.34 -5.24 -4.38
CA GLY A 147 -0.57 -5.32 -3.14
C GLY A 147 0.36 -4.10 -3.01
N GLU A 148 1.58 -4.31 -2.54
CA GLU A 148 2.60 -3.25 -2.45
C GLU A 148 2.88 -2.57 -3.80
N LEU A 149 2.78 -1.24 -3.80
CA LEU A 149 3.10 -0.36 -4.94
C LEU A 149 4.33 0.52 -4.69
N THR A 150 4.59 0.90 -3.44
CA THR A 150 5.71 1.77 -3.04
C THR A 150 6.14 1.44 -1.62
N GLY A 151 7.43 1.18 -1.43
CA GLY A 151 8.04 1.02 -0.11
C GLY A 151 9.00 2.17 0.18
N GLY A 152 9.01 2.65 1.42
CA GLY A 152 9.84 3.77 1.86
C GLY A 152 10.11 3.75 3.36
N SER A 153 10.97 4.66 3.80
CA SER A 153 11.33 4.78 5.22
C SER A 153 12.01 6.10 5.51
N GLN A 154 11.79 6.62 6.73
CA GLN A 154 12.72 7.60 7.28
C GLN A 154 14.06 6.93 7.55
N ARG A 155 15.15 7.53 7.06
CA ARG A 155 16.52 6.98 7.22
C ARG A 155 17.07 7.21 8.63
N SER A 156 17.87 6.27 9.12
CA SER A 156 18.74 6.50 10.28
C SER A 156 19.84 7.51 9.90
N ILE A 157 20.13 8.43 10.82
CA ILE A 157 21.25 9.38 10.73
C ILE A 157 22.41 8.84 11.54
#